data_AF-A0A1Q5TMF9-F1
#
_entry.id   AF-A0A1Q5TMF9-F1
#
_cell.length_a   1.000
_cell.length_b   1.000
_cell.length_c   1.000
_cell.angle_alpha   90.00
_cell.angle_beta   90.00
_cell.angle_gamma   90.00
#
_symmetry.space_group_name_H-M   'P 1'
#
loop_
_entity.id
_entity.type
_entity.pdbx_description
1 polymer ?
#
loop_
_entity_poly.entity_id
_entity_poly.type
_entity_poly.pdbx_seq_one_letter_code
_entity_poly.pdbx_strand_id
1 'polypeptide(L)'
;MPTKEQVLPLGGINTDAEFQKIVTNWGFDNATAETLQALYPDIPDIGIPATMVGRPPSQYGDQYKRVAAFQGDMNIHAPRKLASQAWSVHNVSACSYVFDMITPGAPFAGANHR
;
A
#
# COMPACT_ATOMS: atom_id res chain seq x y z
N MET A 1 9.22 16.82 -11.07
CA MET A 1 8.70 16.61 -9.70
C MET A 1 7.19 16.62 -9.79
N PRO A 2 6.46 15.54 -9.46
CA PRO A 2 5.01 15.55 -9.55
C PRO A 2 4.46 16.51 -8.49
N THR A 3 3.50 17.34 -8.89
CA THR A 3 2.83 18.35 -8.07
C THR A 3 1.93 17.69 -7.03
N LYS A 4 1.84 18.30 -5.84
CA LYS A 4 1.26 17.77 -4.59
C LYS A 4 -0.25 17.53 -4.57
N GLU A 5 -0.93 17.38 -5.70
CA GLU A 5 -2.38 17.21 -5.72
C GLU A 5 -2.79 15.81 -6.15
N GLN A 6 -3.39 15.11 -5.17
CA GLN A 6 -4.25 13.93 -5.29
C GLN A 6 -3.58 12.56 -5.34
N VAL A 7 -2.84 12.23 -4.27
CA VAL A 7 -2.99 10.88 -3.71
C VAL A 7 -4.44 10.81 -3.22
N LEU A 8 -5.29 10.07 -3.93
CA LEU A 8 -6.67 9.87 -3.51
C LEU A 8 -6.67 9.27 -2.09
N PRO A 9 -7.54 9.76 -1.18
CA PRO A 9 -7.68 9.16 0.14
C PRO A 9 -7.93 7.65 -0.03
N LEU A 10 -7.41 6.83 0.89
CA LEU A 10 -7.55 5.36 0.87
C LEU A 10 -9.01 4.88 0.78
N GLY A 11 -9.98 5.77 1.03
CA GLY A 11 -11.41 5.47 1.06
C GLY A 11 -12.11 5.70 -0.28
N GLY A 12 -13.07 4.83 -0.59
CA GLY A 12 -14.00 5.02 -1.71
C GLY A 12 -13.52 4.48 -3.05
N ILE A 13 -12.49 3.63 -3.04
CA ILE A 13 -12.01 2.92 -4.25
C ILE A 13 -12.75 1.58 -4.34
N ASN A 14 -13.51 1.40 -5.41
CA ASN A 14 -14.41 0.26 -5.57
C ASN A 14 -14.13 -0.54 -6.85
N THR A 15 -13.38 0.02 -7.80
CA THR A 15 -13.16 -0.59 -9.12
C THR A 15 -11.69 -0.64 -9.50
N ASP A 16 -11.34 -1.60 -10.38
CA ASP A 16 -9.99 -1.72 -10.93
C ASP A 16 -9.56 -0.46 -11.70
N ALA A 17 -10.50 0.20 -12.38
CA ALA A 17 -10.22 1.45 -13.08
C ALA A 17 -9.86 2.60 -12.12
N GLU A 18 -10.46 2.65 -10.93
CA GLU A 18 -10.10 3.61 -9.89
C GLU A 18 -8.74 3.29 -9.27
N PHE A 19 -8.45 2.00 -9.03
CA PHE A 19 -7.11 1.57 -8.59
C PHE A 19 -6.04 1.91 -9.65
N GLN A 20 -6.31 1.66 -10.94
CA GLN A 20 -5.40 2.03 -12.02
C GLN A 20 -5.10 3.52 -12.03
N LYS A 21 -6.12 4.38 -11.81
CA LYS A 21 -5.93 5.83 -11.68
C LYS A 21 -4.98 6.18 -10.54
N ILE A 22 -5.09 5.51 -9.38
CA ILE A 22 -4.14 5.69 -8.27
C ILE A 22 -2.73 5.36 -8.74
N VAL A 23 -2.54 4.21 -9.39
CA VAL A 23 -1.21 3.80 -9.86
C VAL A 23 -0.64 4.77 -10.89
N THR A 24 -1.43 5.24 -11.85
CA THR A 24 -0.97 6.23 -12.83
C THR A 24 -0.70 7.61 -12.20
N ASN A 25 -1.42 7.98 -11.13
CA ASN A 25 -1.15 9.23 -10.38
C ASN A 25 0.21 9.20 -9.67
N TRP A 26 0.77 8.03 -9.40
CA TRP A 26 2.15 7.87 -8.94
C TRP A 26 3.19 8.12 -10.05
N GLY A 27 2.75 8.33 -11.30
CA GLY A 27 3.60 8.61 -12.45
C GLY A 27 4.05 7.36 -13.22
N PHE A 28 3.46 6.20 -12.93
CA PHE A 28 3.70 4.97 -13.68
C PHE A 28 2.99 5.00 -15.03
N ASP A 29 3.63 4.46 -16.06
CA ASP A 29 3.00 4.26 -17.37
C ASP A 29 1.96 3.13 -17.33
N ASN A 30 1.18 3.00 -18.41
CA ASN A 30 0.10 2.01 -18.47
C ASN A 30 0.60 0.57 -18.34
N ALA A 31 1.75 0.23 -18.95
CA ALA A 31 2.31 -1.12 -18.89
C ALA A 31 2.74 -1.49 -17.46
N THR A 32 3.36 -0.54 -16.75
CA THR A 32 3.70 -0.70 -15.34
C THR A 32 2.44 -0.76 -14.48
N ALA A 33 1.43 0.04 -14.78
CA ALA A 33 0.16 0.03 -14.06
C ALA A 33 -0.60 -1.29 -14.22
N GLU A 34 -0.60 -1.90 -15.39
CA GLU A 34 -1.15 -3.25 -15.63
C GLU A 34 -0.39 -4.30 -14.82
N THR A 35 0.94 -4.21 -14.79
CA THR A 35 1.77 -5.12 -14.00
C THR A 35 1.47 -4.99 -12.51
N LEU A 36 1.38 -3.76 -12.00
CA LEU A 36 1.04 -3.49 -10.59
C LEU A 36 -0.39 -3.93 -10.26
N GLN A 37 -1.34 -3.80 -11.18
CA GLN A 37 -2.69 -4.34 -11.00
C GLN A 37 -2.70 -5.85 -10.81
N ALA A 38 -1.86 -6.58 -11.55
CA ALA A 38 -1.73 -8.02 -11.39
C ALA A 38 -1.03 -8.42 -10.07
N LEU A 39 -0.02 -7.65 -9.64
CA LEU A 39 0.72 -7.91 -8.39
C LEU A 39 -0.08 -7.57 -7.13
N TYR A 40 -0.97 -6.59 -7.20
CA TYR A 40 -1.91 -6.25 -6.14
C TYR A 40 -3.32 -6.59 -6.62
N PRO A 41 -3.77 -7.86 -6.58
CA PRO A 41 -5.11 -8.20 -7.03
C PRO A 41 -6.16 -7.80 -5.99
N ASP A 42 -7.40 -7.64 -6.43
CA ASP A 42 -8.54 -7.39 -5.55
C ASP A 42 -9.02 -8.67 -4.84
N ILE A 43 -8.16 -9.22 -3.98
CA ILE A 43 -8.42 -10.40 -3.16
C ILE A 43 -8.33 -9.98 -1.69
N PRO A 44 -9.47 -9.85 -0.97
CA PRO A 44 -9.46 -9.30 0.38
C PRO A 44 -8.56 -10.04 1.35
N ASP A 45 -8.44 -11.36 1.22
CA ASP A 45 -7.71 -12.21 2.18
C ASP A 45 -6.19 -12.03 2.14
N ILE A 46 -5.63 -11.44 1.07
CA ILE A 46 -4.20 -11.16 0.97
C ILE A 46 -3.86 -9.66 1.16
N GLY A 47 -4.88 -8.79 1.23
CA GLY A 47 -4.70 -7.37 1.49
C GLY A 47 -4.57 -7.05 2.98
N ILE A 48 -4.25 -5.80 3.29
CA ILE A 48 -4.10 -5.32 4.68
C ILE A 48 -5.20 -4.31 5.07
N PRO A 49 -5.56 -4.20 6.35
CA PRO A 49 -5.06 -4.98 7.48
C PRO A 49 -5.72 -6.35 7.58
N ALA A 50 -4.97 -7.34 8.08
CA ALA A 50 -5.47 -8.70 8.30
C ALA A 50 -6.61 -8.77 9.34
N THR A 51 -6.74 -7.75 10.19
CA THR A 51 -7.83 -7.61 11.16
C THR A 51 -9.19 -7.36 10.51
N MET A 52 -9.23 -6.86 9.26
CA MET A 52 -10.44 -6.84 8.44
C MET A 52 -10.60 -8.19 7.74
N VAL A 53 -11.45 -9.06 8.27
CA VAL A 53 -11.75 -10.37 7.65
C VAL A 53 -12.65 -10.16 6.43
N GLY A 54 -12.25 -10.69 5.27
CA GLY A 54 -12.98 -10.53 4.02
C GLY A 54 -13.01 -9.08 3.54
N ARG A 55 -14.10 -8.69 2.87
CA ARG A 55 -14.30 -7.33 2.33
C ARG A 55 -14.32 -6.29 3.45
N PRO A 56 -13.73 -5.10 3.23
CA PRO A 56 -13.76 -4.02 4.20
C PRO A 56 -15.20 -3.53 4.44
N PRO A 57 -15.50 -2.91 5.59
CA PRO A 57 -16.78 -2.23 5.79
C PRO A 57 -17.04 -1.18 4.69
N SER A 58 -18.29 -1.03 4.27
CA SER A 58 -18.66 -0.23 3.08
C SER A 58 -18.14 1.21 3.10
N GLN A 59 -17.97 1.81 4.27
CA GLN A 59 -17.40 3.15 4.45
C GLN A 59 -15.95 3.31 3.95
N TYR A 60 -15.21 2.23 3.74
CA TYR A 60 -13.82 2.25 3.25
C TYR A 60 -13.71 2.06 1.73
N GLY A 61 -14.74 1.51 1.07
CA GLY A 61 -14.71 1.10 -0.34
C GLY A 61 -14.14 -0.31 -0.54
N ASP A 62 -14.63 -1.01 -1.57
CA ASP A 62 -14.44 -2.46 -1.73
C ASP A 62 -12.99 -2.90 -1.93
N GLN A 63 -12.15 -2.02 -2.50
CA GLN A 63 -10.74 -2.27 -2.76
C GLN A 63 -9.81 -1.59 -1.74
N TYR A 64 -10.32 -1.11 -0.59
CA TYR A 64 -9.50 -0.47 0.45
C TYR A 64 -8.25 -1.28 0.79
N LYS A 65 -8.40 -2.60 1.00
CA LYS A 65 -7.29 -3.47 1.42
C LYS A 65 -6.17 -3.57 0.36
N ARG A 66 -6.55 -3.54 -0.92
CA ARG A 66 -5.63 -3.53 -2.07
C ARG A 66 -4.85 -2.22 -2.13
N VAL A 67 -5.56 -1.09 -2.02
CA VAL A 67 -4.96 0.24 -2.05
C VAL A 67 -4.04 0.45 -0.84
N ALA A 68 -4.45 0.01 0.35
CA ALA A 68 -3.64 0.09 1.56
C ALA A 68 -2.32 -0.69 1.42
N ALA A 69 -2.36 -1.90 0.87
CA ALA A 69 -1.15 -2.68 0.58
C ALA A 69 -0.23 -1.96 -0.41
N PHE A 70 -0.77 -1.51 -1.54
CA PHE A 70 -0.01 -0.79 -2.57
C PHE A 70 0.64 0.49 -2.02
N GLN A 71 -0.12 1.35 -1.35
CA GLN A 71 0.41 2.60 -0.82
C GLN A 71 1.39 2.37 0.33
N GLY A 72 1.18 1.36 1.18
CA GLY A 72 2.13 0.99 2.24
C GLY A 72 3.48 0.55 1.68
N ASP A 73 3.46 -0.26 0.63
CA ASP A 73 4.67 -0.69 -0.07
C ASP A 73 5.37 0.47 -0.77
N MET A 74 4.63 1.30 -1.51
CA MET A 74 5.19 2.45 -2.22
C MET A 74 5.83 3.48 -1.29
N ASN A 75 5.17 3.81 -0.16
CA ASN A 75 5.66 4.86 0.74
C ASN A 75 6.74 4.37 1.71
N ILE A 76 6.64 3.13 2.21
CA ILE A 76 7.44 2.70 3.37
C ILE A 76 8.25 1.44 3.06
N HIS A 77 7.62 0.34 2.63
CA HIS A 77 8.31 -0.95 2.61
C HIS A 77 9.32 -1.07 1.47
N ALA A 78 8.98 -0.63 0.26
CA ALA A 78 9.88 -0.69 -0.88
C ALA A 78 11.11 0.23 -0.72
N PRO A 79 10.97 1.51 -0.33
CA PRO A 79 12.13 2.37 -0.07
C PRO A 79 13.04 1.85 1.05
N ARG A 80 12.47 1.33 2.15
CA ARG A 80 13.25 0.73 3.25
C ARG A 80 14.06 -0.49 2.77
N LYS A 81 13.45 -1.35 1.95
CA LYS A 81 14.13 -2.52 1.37
C LYS A 81 15.25 -2.06 0.42
N LEU A 82 14.98 -1.09 -0.44
CA LEU A 82 15.96 -0.53 -1.37
C LEU A 82 17.15 0.11 -0.64
N ALA A 83 16.91 0.89 0.41
CA ALA A 83 17.97 1.47 1.23
C ALA A 83 18.85 0.40 1.87
N SER A 84 18.24 -0.64 2.44
CA SER A 84 18.98 -1.77 3.03
C SER A 84 19.85 -2.48 1.99
N GLN A 85 19.32 -2.69 0.78
CA GLN A 85 20.07 -3.26 -0.34
C GLN A 85 21.23 -2.34 -0.78
N ALA A 86 20.98 -1.05 -0.93
CA ALA A 86 22.00 -0.08 -1.33
C ALA A 86 23.16 0.00 -0.30
N TRP A 87 22.84 0.01 0.99
CA TRP A 87 23.85 0.00 2.06
C TRP A 87 24.65 -1.30 2.10
N SER A 88 24.02 -2.44 1.81
CA SER A 88 24.69 -3.74 1.77
C SER A 88 25.79 -3.80 0.70
N VAL A 89 25.61 -3.12 -0.44
CA VAL A 89 26.62 -3.00 -1.50
C VAL A 89 27.90 -2.30 -1.01
N HIS A 90 27.79 -1.49 0.04
CA HIS A 90 28.91 -0.78 0.65
C HIS A 90 29.39 -1.40 1.96
N ASN A 91 29.01 -2.66 2.25
CA ASN A 91 29.36 -3.38 3.49
C ASN A 91 28.92 -2.64 4.78
N VAL A 92 27.89 -1.80 4.69
CA VAL A 92 27.33 -1.11 5.86
C VAL A 92 26.31 -2.02 6.53
N SER A 93 26.50 -2.27 7.83
CA SER A 93 25.52 -3.03 8.62
C SER A 93 24.25 -2.22 8.85
N ALA A 94 23.09 -2.83 8.61
CA ALA A 94 21.79 -2.22 8.84
C ALA A 94 20.85 -3.19 9.56
N CYS A 95 20.05 -2.67 10.49
CA CYS A 95 19.00 -3.41 11.17
C CYS A 95 17.65 -2.83 10.80
N SER A 96 16.65 -3.69 10.60
CA SER A 96 15.29 -3.28 10.24
C SER A 96 14.28 -4.12 11.00
N TYR A 97 13.11 -3.54 11.31
CA TYR A 97 12.02 -4.20 12.02
C TYR A 97 10.69 -3.94 11.32
N VAL A 98 9.69 -4.76 11.65
CA VAL A 98 8.29 -4.56 11.28
C VAL A 98 7.47 -4.55 12.57
N PHE A 99 6.68 -3.51 12.77
CA PHE A 99 5.73 -3.47 13.87
C PHE A 99 4.47 -4.23 13.46
N ASP A 100 4.15 -5.29 14.21
CA ASP A 100 2.91 -6.04 14.06
C ASP A 100 2.09 -5.88 15.33
N MET A 101 1.41 -4.74 15.43
CA MET A 101 0.56 -4.41 16.57
C MET A 101 -0.79 -3.89 16.10
N ILE A 102 -1.80 -4.07 16.94
CA ILE A 102 -3.13 -3.48 16.73
C ILE A 102 -3.17 -2.15 17.47
N THR A 103 -3.47 -1.06 16.74
CA THR A 103 -3.68 0.25 17.34
C THR A 103 -4.91 0.24 18.27
N PRO A 104 -4.74 0.57 19.57
CA PRO A 104 -5.87 0.65 20.50
C PRO A 104 -6.95 1.62 20.00
N GLY A 105 -8.21 1.19 20.04
CA GLY A 105 -9.35 1.98 19.57
C GLY A 105 -9.53 2.07 18.05
N ALA A 106 -8.63 1.48 17.25
CA ALA A 106 -8.72 1.46 15.79
C ALA A 106 -8.27 0.09 15.22
N PRO A 107 -8.96 -1.02 15.54
CA PRO A 107 -8.52 -2.36 15.15
C PRO A 107 -8.45 -2.54 13.63
N PHE A 108 -9.31 -1.83 12.90
CA PHE A 108 -9.35 -1.81 11.43
C PHE A 108 -8.26 -0.93 10.79
N ALA A 109 -7.40 -0.28 11.58
CA ALA A 109 -6.24 0.42 11.06
C ALA A 109 -4.97 -0.47 11.07
N GLY A 110 -4.98 -1.58 11.82
CA GLY A 110 -3.77 -2.39 12.04
C GLY A 110 -2.63 -1.56 12.67
N ALA A 111 -1.39 -1.88 12.30
CA ALA A 111 -0.20 -1.10 12.62
C ALA A 111 -0.07 0.09 11.65
N ASN A 112 -0.94 1.09 11.79
CA ASN A 112 -1.00 2.22 10.86
C ASN A 112 0.13 3.24 11.09
N HIS A 113 0.40 4.02 10.04
CA HIS A 113 1.25 5.20 10.15
C HIS A 113 0.65 6.22 11.13
N ARG A 114 1.50 6.82 11.97
CA ARG A 114 1.20 7.83 12.98
C ARG A 114 2.27 8.90 12.96
#